data_AF-A0A9E5DUU4-F1
#
_entry.id   AF-A0A9E5DUU4-F1
#
_cell.length_a   1.000
_cell.length_b   1.000
_cell.length_c   1.000
_cell.angle_alpha   90.00
_cell.angle_beta   90.00
_cell.angle_gamma   90.00
#
_symmetry.space_group_name_H-M   'P 1'
#
loop_
_entity.id
_entity.type
_entity.pdbx_description
1 polymer ?
#
loop_
_entity_poly.entity_id
_entity_poly.type
_entity_poly.pdbx_seq_one_letter_code
_entity_poly.pdbx_strand_id
1 'polypeptide(L)'
;MATIRRWENSMEIMMWVKIAKPESTSNTEFFEVWRKESVAAIEALHAGAIKNIWKVAGKYEVIAVMEVNSGDELDAIIHSLPIWTLGYAHIVPEMNWTPLRSYENWSKQLTELAKG
;
A
#
# COMPACT_ATOMS: atom_id res chain seq x y z
N MET A 1 5.24 -33.15 6.40
CA MET A 1 5.17 -31.85 5.70
C MET A 1 5.16 -30.76 6.75
N ALA A 2 6.27 -30.04 6.92
CA ALA A 2 6.31 -28.89 7.80
C ALA A 2 5.42 -27.81 7.18
N THR A 3 4.39 -27.38 7.90
CA THR A 3 3.62 -26.19 7.56
C THR A 3 4.57 -25.01 7.68
N ILE A 4 5.17 -24.60 6.57
CA ILE A 4 5.93 -23.35 6.50
C ILE A 4 4.96 -22.27 6.96
N ARG A 5 5.27 -21.66 8.10
CA ARG A 5 4.45 -20.60 8.68
C ARG A 5 4.45 -19.47 7.67
N ARG A 6 3.26 -19.03 7.23
CA ARG A 6 3.03 -17.91 6.29
C ARG A 6 3.87 -16.64 6.60
N TRP A 7 4.32 -16.51 7.84
CA TRP A 7 5.09 -15.40 8.41
C TRP A 7 6.61 -15.42 8.15
N GLU A 8 7.20 -16.47 7.57
CA GLU A 8 8.66 -16.54 7.36
C GLU A 8 9.15 -15.78 6.10
N ASN A 9 8.25 -15.48 5.16
CA ASN A 9 8.60 -14.85 3.87
C ASN A 9 7.84 -13.55 3.54
N SER A 10 6.94 -13.09 4.41
CA SER A 10 6.17 -11.88 4.15
C SER A 10 6.87 -10.62 4.67
N MET A 11 6.83 -9.55 3.89
CA MET A 11 7.38 -8.24 4.21
C MET A 11 6.23 -7.26 4.37
N GLU A 12 6.27 -6.46 5.42
CA GLU A 12 5.39 -5.30 5.52
C GLU A 12 5.94 -4.19 4.65
N ILE A 13 5.07 -3.53 3.90
CA ILE A 13 5.45 -2.40 3.05
C ILE A 13 4.49 -1.25 3.28
N MET A 14 5.06 -0.06 3.50
CA MET A 14 4.30 1.18 3.49
C MET A 14 4.26 1.72 2.07
N MET A 15 3.05 1.94 1.57
CA MET A 15 2.78 2.75 0.40
C MET A 15 2.49 4.18 0.83
N TRP A 16 3.15 5.15 0.23
CA TRP A 16 2.67 6.53 0.19
C TRP A 16 2.44 6.91 -1.27
N VAL A 17 1.23 7.37 -1.56
CA VAL A 17 0.84 7.73 -2.91
C VAL A 17 0.24 9.13 -2.93
N LYS A 18 0.67 9.91 -3.92
CA LYS A 18 0.08 11.20 -4.25
C LYS A 18 -0.81 11.04 -5.46
N ILE A 19 -2.00 11.61 -5.38
CA ILE A 19 -2.99 11.64 -6.44
C ILE A 19 -3.13 13.10 -6.88
N ALA A 20 -3.04 13.37 -8.18
CA ALA A 20 -3.22 14.70 -8.74
C ALA A 20 -4.37 14.70 -9.73
N LYS A 21 -5.29 15.66 -9.56
CA LYS A 21 -6.35 15.88 -10.55
C LYS A 21 -5.76 16.63 -11.75
N PRO A 22 -5.77 16.06 -12.98
CA PRO A 22 -5.40 16.81 -14.17
C PRO A 22 -6.33 18.02 -14.38
N GLU A 23 -5.82 19.08 -15.02
CA GLU A 23 -6.64 20.26 -15.35
C GLU A 23 -7.78 19.92 -16.31
N SER A 24 -7.52 19.03 -17.27
CA SER A 24 -8.48 18.55 -18.26
C SER A 24 -9.58 17.65 -17.68
N THR A 25 -9.38 17.07 -16.49
CA THR A 25 -10.33 16.14 -15.86
C THR A 25 -11.34 16.89 -15.02
N SER A 26 -12.63 16.59 -15.20
CA SER A 26 -13.69 17.17 -14.37
C SER A 26 -13.61 16.66 -12.92
N ASN A 27 -14.14 17.44 -11.97
CA ASN A 27 -14.21 16.98 -10.58
C ASN A 27 -15.03 15.69 -10.45
N THR A 28 -16.16 15.59 -11.16
CA THR A 28 -17.02 14.41 -11.14
C THR A 28 -16.27 13.15 -11.58
N GLU A 29 -15.53 13.24 -12.69
CA GLU A 29 -14.74 12.12 -13.21
C GLU A 29 -13.62 11.73 -12.23
N PHE A 30 -12.85 12.70 -11.75
CA PHE A 30 -11.75 12.47 -10.82
C PHE A 30 -12.21 11.79 -9.53
N PHE A 31 -13.28 12.31 -8.92
CA PHE A 31 -13.79 11.74 -7.67
C PHE A 31 -14.53 10.42 -7.88
N GLU A 32 -15.11 10.16 -9.06
CA GLU A 32 -15.71 8.85 -9.33
C GLU A 32 -14.64 7.75 -9.48
N VAL A 33 -13.51 8.05 -10.12
CA VAL A 33 -12.36 7.12 -10.15
C VAL A 33 -11.86 6.87 -8.72
N TRP A 34 -11.66 7.93 -7.94
CA TRP A 34 -11.18 7.78 -6.56
C TRP A 34 -12.21 7.09 -5.64
N ARG A 35 -13.52 7.24 -5.90
CA ARG A 35 -14.58 6.50 -5.19
C ARG A 35 -14.53 5.01 -5.50
N LYS A 36 -14.31 4.61 -6.76
CA LYS A 36 -14.13 3.20 -7.12
C LYS A 36 -12.90 2.62 -6.45
N GLU A 37 -11.79 3.37 -6.48
CA GLU A 37 -10.55 3.01 -5.79
C GLU A 37 -10.76 2.82 -4.29
N SER A 38 -11.49 3.73 -3.64
CA SER A 38 -11.72 3.65 -2.19
C SER A 38 -12.58 2.45 -1.81
N VAL A 39 -13.56 2.05 -2.64
CA VAL A 39 -14.34 0.81 -2.42
C VAL A 39 -13.42 -0.41 -2.44
N ALA A 40 -12.59 -0.56 -3.48
CA ALA A 40 -11.66 -1.68 -3.59
C ALA A 40 -10.65 -1.70 -2.43
N ALA A 41 -10.11 -0.54 -2.04
CA ALA A 41 -9.18 -0.44 -0.92
C ALA A 41 -9.81 -0.79 0.44
N ILE A 42 -11.07 -0.42 0.67
CA ILE A 42 -11.80 -0.79 1.89
C ILE A 42 -12.14 -2.28 1.91
N GLU A 43 -12.49 -2.88 0.76
CA GLU A 43 -12.67 -4.33 0.65
C GLU A 43 -11.36 -5.08 0.96
N ALA A 44 -10.23 -4.62 0.43
CA ALA A 44 -8.91 -5.18 0.70
C ALA A 44 -8.49 -5.03 2.18
N LEU A 45 -8.84 -3.91 2.84
CA LEU A 45 -8.67 -3.72 4.27
C LEU A 45 -9.47 -4.75 5.07
N HIS A 46 -10.76 -4.92 4.76
CA HIS A 46 -11.62 -5.88 5.46
C HIS A 46 -11.22 -7.35 5.20
N ALA A 47 -10.65 -7.64 4.03
CA ALA A 47 -10.09 -8.95 3.71
C ALA A 47 -8.71 -9.22 4.37
N GLY A 48 -8.11 -8.21 5.00
CA GLY A 48 -6.80 -8.30 5.64
C GLY A 48 -5.60 -8.26 4.68
N ALA A 49 -5.81 -7.95 3.40
CA ALA A 49 -4.73 -7.73 2.44
C ALA A 49 -4.01 -6.40 2.71
N ILE A 50 -4.77 -5.37 3.09
CA ILE A 50 -4.25 -4.12 3.64
C ILE A 50 -4.39 -4.20 5.17
N LYS A 51 -3.31 -3.94 5.90
CA LYS A 51 -3.33 -3.87 7.38
C LYS A 51 -3.96 -2.57 7.85
N ASN A 52 -3.54 -1.46 7.26
CA ASN A 52 -4.06 -0.14 7.57
C ASN A 52 -4.01 0.76 6.35
N ILE A 53 -4.95 1.70 6.28
CA ILE A 53 -5.01 2.72 5.23
C ILE A 53 -5.54 4.03 5.80
N TRP A 54 -4.96 5.13 5.35
CA TRP A 54 -5.33 6.48 5.75
C TRP A 54 -5.35 7.41 4.55
N LYS A 55 -6.33 8.31 4.54
CA LYS A 55 -6.31 9.50 3.68
C LYS A 55 -5.61 10.62 4.43
N VAL A 56 -4.61 11.25 3.83
CA VAL A 56 -3.91 12.38 4.46
C VAL A 56 -4.84 13.61 4.47
N ALA A 57 -5.22 14.07 5.67
CA ALA A 57 -6.15 15.19 5.81
C ALA A 57 -5.64 16.44 5.07
N GLY A 58 -6.52 17.13 4.34
CA GLY A 58 -6.17 18.31 3.52
C GLY A 58 -5.36 18.05 2.24
N LYS A 59 -4.88 16.83 1.98
CA LYS A 59 -4.10 16.49 0.77
C LYS A 59 -4.77 15.39 -0.07
N TYR A 60 -4.42 15.33 -1.36
CA TYR A 60 -4.75 14.20 -2.22
C TYR A 60 -3.65 13.15 -2.13
N GLU A 61 -3.53 12.57 -0.94
CA GLU A 61 -2.51 11.58 -0.63
C GLU A 61 -3.13 10.47 0.22
N VAL A 62 -2.63 9.25 0.02
CA VAL A 62 -3.03 8.06 0.75
C VAL A 62 -1.76 7.38 1.29
N ILE A 63 -1.84 6.89 2.52
CA ILE A 63 -0.82 6.04 3.13
C ILE A 63 -1.47 4.70 3.43
N ALA A 64 -0.85 3.60 3.02
CA ALA A 64 -1.30 2.26 3.36
C ALA A 64 -0.13 1.40 3.84
N VAL A 65 -0.42 0.46 4.73
CA VAL A 65 0.51 -0.60 5.12
C VAL A 65 -0.13 -1.92 4.73
N MET A 66 0.62 -2.75 4.01
CA MET A 66 0.19 -4.06 3.53
C MET A 66 1.30 -5.09 3.76
N GLU A 67 0.91 -6.36 3.76
CA GLU A 67 1.83 -7.49 3.87
C GLU A 67 1.86 -8.22 2.54
N VAL A 68 3.06 -8.33 1.95
CA VAL A 68 3.29 -8.96 0.64
C VAL A 68 4.41 -10.00 0.75
N ASN A 69 4.31 -11.06 -0.03
CA ASN A 69 5.28 -12.16 -0.07
C ASN A 69 6.37 -11.93 -1.14
N SER A 70 6.11 -11.09 -2.14
CA SER A 70 7.06 -10.79 -3.22
C SER A 70 6.75 -9.47 -3.93
N GLY A 71 7.69 -9.01 -4.77
CA GLY A 71 7.44 -7.92 -5.71
C GLY A 71 6.36 -8.25 -6.75
N ASP A 72 6.29 -9.50 -7.22
CA ASP A 72 5.27 -9.94 -8.17
C ASP A 72 3.85 -9.84 -7.59
N GLU A 73 3.69 -10.19 -6.31
CA GLU A 73 2.41 -10.03 -5.61
C GLU A 73 2.06 -8.54 -5.46
N LEU A 74 3.04 -7.70 -5.16
CA LEU A 74 2.85 -6.25 -5.09
C LEU A 74 2.36 -5.67 -6.42
N ASP A 75 3.02 -6.03 -7.53
CA ASP A 75 2.61 -5.60 -8.88
C ASP A 75 1.21 -6.11 -9.22
N ALA A 76 0.89 -7.37 -8.90
CA ALA A 76 -0.43 -7.93 -9.13
C ALA A 76 -1.53 -7.18 -8.35
N ILE A 77 -1.27 -6.83 -7.09
CA ILE A 77 -2.20 -6.03 -6.27
C ILE A 77 -2.40 -4.66 -6.91
N ILE A 78 -1.33 -3.94 -7.23
CA ILE A 78 -1.41 -2.59 -7.78
C ILE A 78 -2.15 -2.56 -9.11
N HIS A 79 -1.83 -3.48 -10.02
CA HIS A 79 -2.50 -3.55 -11.32
C HIS A 79 -3.95 -4.05 -11.25
N SER A 80 -4.39 -4.60 -10.11
CA SER A 80 -5.79 -4.95 -9.88
C SER A 80 -6.68 -3.77 -9.46
N LEU A 81 -6.07 -2.66 -9.02
CA LEU A 81 -6.80 -1.53 -8.49
C LEU A 81 -7.51 -0.71 -9.58
N PRO A 82 -8.68 -0.11 -9.30
CA PRO A 82 -9.46 0.70 -10.24
C PRO A 82 -8.66 1.78 -10.98
N ILE A 83 -7.76 2.52 -10.32
CA ILE A 83 -6.94 3.55 -10.99
C ILE A 83 -6.11 2.94 -12.13
N TRP A 84 -5.57 1.74 -11.98
CA TRP A 84 -4.74 1.08 -13.00
C TRP A 84 -5.59 0.39 -14.06
N THR A 85 -6.59 -0.38 -13.63
CA THR A 85 -7.47 -1.13 -14.55
C THR A 85 -8.31 -0.23 -15.45
N LEU A 86 -8.64 0.99 -14.99
CA LEU A 86 -9.39 1.97 -15.77
C LEU A 86 -8.49 2.91 -16.60
N GLY A 87 -7.16 2.72 -16.60
CA GLY A 87 -6.22 3.53 -17.39
C GLY A 87 -5.92 4.92 -16.81
N TYR A 88 -6.20 5.13 -15.53
CA TYR A 88 -5.97 6.40 -14.82
C TYR A 88 -4.61 6.48 -14.12
N ALA A 89 -3.64 5.59 -14.40
CA ALA A 89 -2.31 5.64 -13.78
C ALA A 89 -1.62 7.02 -13.86
N HIS A 90 -1.93 7.82 -14.88
CA HIS A 90 -1.45 9.20 -15.05
C HIS A 90 -1.90 10.18 -13.96
N ILE A 91 -2.92 9.87 -13.15
CA ILE A 91 -3.35 10.69 -12.00
C ILE A 91 -2.51 10.41 -10.74
N VAL A 92 -1.58 9.45 -10.79
CA VAL A 92 -0.66 9.09 -9.71
C VAL A 92 0.75 9.57 -10.07
N PRO A 93 1.06 10.86 -9.89
CA PRO A 93 2.37 11.40 -10.27
C PRO A 93 3.52 10.90 -9.39
N GLU A 94 3.22 10.39 -8.18
CA GLU A 94 4.24 9.98 -7.23
C GLU A 94 3.71 8.84 -6.36
N MET A 95 4.50 7.78 -6.27
CA MET A 95 4.22 6.61 -5.44
C MET A 95 5.54 6.10 -4.88
N ASN A 96 5.59 5.92 -3.57
CA ASN A 96 6.77 5.49 -2.84
C ASN A 96 6.47 4.23 -2.02
N TRP A 97 7.45 3.35 -1.98
CA TRP A 97 7.40 2.08 -1.29
C TRP A 97 8.50 2.04 -0.24
N THR A 98 8.13 1.80 1.02
CA THR A 98 9.09 1.68 2.12
C THR A 98 8.94 0.32 2.78
N PRO A 99 9.93 -0.57 2.64
CA PRO A 99 10.00 -1.81 3.40
C PRO A 99 9.98 -1.51 4.91
N LEU A 100 9.07 -2.16 5.61
CA LEU A 100 8.95 -2.10 7.07
C LEU A 100 9.42 -3.41 7.67
N ARG A 101 10.02 -3.32 8.85
CA ARG A 101 10.44 -4.48 9.64
C ARG A 101 9.92 -4.35 11.06
N SER A 102 9.68 -5.48 11.71
CA SER A 102 9.24 -5.52 13.10
C SER A 102 10.22 -4.76 14.02
N TYR A 103 9.68 -3.80 14.77
CA TYR A 103 10.44 -3.09 15.79
C TYR A 103 10.81 -4.01 16.97
N GLU A 104 10.04 -5.07 17.23
CA GLU A 104 10.38 -6.08 18.23
C GLU A 104 11.65 -6.85 17.82
N ASN A 105 11.74 -7.23 16.53
CA ASN A 105 12.96 -7.88 16.01
C ASN A 105 14.16 -6.93 16.07
N TRP A 106 13.97 -5.65 15.76
CA TRP A 106 15.02 -4.64 15.95
C TRP A 106 15.43 -4.50 17.42
N SER A 107 14.49 -4.46 18.35
CA SER A 107 14.75 -4.36 19.79
C SER A 107 15.61 -5.53 20.29
N LYS A 108 15.31 -6.77 19.84
CA LYS A 108 16.13 -7.94 20.15
C LYS A 108 17.54 -7.83 19.56
N GLN A 109 17.65 -7.37 18.32
CA GLN A 109 18.94 -7.17 17.66
C GLN A 109 19.79 -6.11 18.37
N LEU A 110 19.17 -5.04 18.88
CA LEU A 110 19.86 -3.99 19.64
C LEU A 110 20.54 -4.55 20.90
N THR A 111 19.95 -5.55 21.57
CA THR A 111 20.57 -6.19 22.73
C THR A 111 21.93 -6.83 22.39
N GLU A 112 22.06 -7.42 21.21
CA GLU A 112 23.34 -7.99 20.76
C GLU A 112 24.32 -6.92 20.31
N LEU A 113 23.87 -5.93 19.52
CA LEU A 113 24.70 -4.82 19.05
C LEU A 113 25.26 -3.97 20.20
N ALA A 114 24.52 -3.85 21.30
CA ALA A 114 24.97 -3.12 22.48
C ALA A 114 26.15 -3.79 23.21
N LYS A 115 26.53 -5.03 22.87
CA LYS A 115 27.62 -5.77 23.52
C LYS A 115 29.01 -5.47 22.95
N GLY A 116 29.10 -4.76 21.81
CA GLY A 116 30.36 -4.49 21.11
C GLY A 116 30.67 -5.54 20.06
#